data_AF-U7DAY7-F1
#
_entry.id   AF-U7DAY7-F1
#
_cell.length_a   1.000
_cell.length_b   1.000
_cell.length_c   1.000
_cell.angle_alpha   90.00
_cell.angle_beta   90.00
_cell.angle_gamma   90.00
#
_symmetry.space_group_name_H-M   'P 1'
#
loop_
_entity.id
_entity.type
_entity.pdbx_description
1 polymer ?
#
loop_
_entity_poly.entity_id
_entity_poly.type
_entity_poly.pdbx_seq_one_letter_code
_entity_poly.pdbx_strand_id
1 'polypeptide(L)'
;MKRLDPEARVTFYINGDQVNDETIPVMRRATAEGHDVDNHGYYHYSHGGAHSDSRDDQGNQVILETPEEARENIQRNSELIYDITGYWPFSFRAPFFEWGSQLEGLDRKLNMPFVHAIYDTNDWSVSNQEDPEGMAAELLSSDRVRCGTIILMHDAPAGRRQGTVDALQHFIPQLVERGYVFVTVRELFAMKQMQPELFIPRDTWNPNPRVPFDADDNSGRYSHVDFWPDHDTWWENDWWTNPTPPWERDLDDDSGDSDDEITTYTIQVDGGSASAVRAQEGEIVDLTVGTAPEGKRFLEWRVVSGDISITDNSFEVGTSNVVIEAVWESIGGDDDSYIALLPWEWAQWDGYADTTSSVEIHSDGTEGDLVADLNRGESNSYLGLLLWLEESVDFSDATGMEVTYSADRDFRLVLSDTTSYEDGGWEPCGVVLPAGQERTATLSIEDVRKGLPSVSPEGVKGITFYHTDNGEELTLTVTSMRLFGAEFLTDEETSRISTDHQRVRDSEISIAGISGTRLNLNVPAAGTYTVTIHSVDGKLLSLREVKLSRGENAVGLDNTMARGPAIVRVQGSNIQAVKRTIVR
;
A
#
# COMPACT_ATOMS: atom_id res chain seq x y z
N MET A 1 -4.64 -41.48 2.82
CA MET A 1 -4.66 -40.27 1.98
C MET A 1 -4.67 -39.08 2.93
N LYS A 2 -3.55 -38.34 3.01
CA LYS A 2 -3.58 -37.00 3.63
C LYS A 2 -4.56 -36.17 2.78
N ARG A 3 -5.52 -35.49 3.41
CA ARG A 3 -6.40 -34.55 2.70
C ARG A 3 -5.50 -33.51 2.02
N LEU A 4 -5.77 -33.20 0.76
CA LEU A 4 -5.21 -32.01 0.10
C LEU A 4 -5.46 -30.80 1.02
N ASP A 5 -4.52 -29.86 1.03
CA ASP A 5 -4.67 -28.61 1.79
C ASP A 5 -5.97 -27.92 1.36
N PRO A 6 -6.96 -27.74 2.26
CA PRO A 6 -8.22 -27.08 1.91
C PRO A 6 -8.06 -25.59 1.53
N GLU A 7 -6.87 -25.00 1.69
CA GLU A 7 -6.58 -23.60 1.37
C GLU A 7 -5.71 -23.41 0.11
N ALA A 8 -5.36 -24.49 -0.62
CA ALA A 8 -4.57 -24.36 -1.84
C ALA A 8 -5.38 -23.74 -2.99
N ARG A 9 -5.14 -22.46 -3.27
CA ARG A 9 -5.78 -21.72 -4.36
C ARG A 9 -4.91 -21.71 -5.61
N VAL A 10 -5.54 -21.78 -6.78
CA VAL A 10 -4.89 -21.88 -8.09
C VAL A 10 -5.58 -20.98 -9.12
N THR A 11 -4.95 -20.79 -10.28
CA THR A 11 -5.52 -20.08 -11.42
C THR A 11 -5.79 -21.06 -12.56
N PHE A 12 -7.03 -21.10 -13.05
CA PHE A 12 -7.44 -21.88 -14.21
C PHE A 12 -7.47 -20.99 -15.45
N TYR A 13 -6.65 -21.31 -16.45
CA TYR A 13 -6.65 -20.60 -17.74
C TYR A 13 -7.61 -21.32 -18.70
N ILE A 14 -8.72 -20.66 -19.05
CA ILE A 14 -9.85 -21.26 -19.76
C ILE A 14 -9.79 -20.96 -21.25
N ASN A 15 -9.99 -22.00 -22.06
CA ASN A 15 -10.25 -21.86 -23.49
C ASN A 15 -11.76 -21.66 -23.71
N GLY A 16 -12.15 -20.59 -24.39
CA GLY A 16 -13.57 -20.23 -24.55
C GLY A 16 -14.39 -21.25 -25.36
N ASP A 17 -13.78 -21.94 -26.30
CA ASP A 17 -14.38 -22.99 -27.14
C ASP A 17 -14.69 -24.28 -26.36
N GLN A 18 -14.08 -24.47 -25.19
CA GLN A 18 -14.33 -25.61 -24.30
C GLN A 18 -15.44 -25.32 -23.27
N VAL A 19 -15.98 -24.09 -23.26
CA VAL A 19 -17.05 -23.69 -22.34
C VAL A 19 -18.41 -24.21 -22.84
N ASN A 20 -19.08 -25.00 -22.02
CA ASN A 20 -20.37 -25.62 -22.30
C ASN A 20 -21.17 -25.83 -20.99
N ASP A 21 -22.38 -26.42 -21.10
CA ASP A 21 -23.29 -26.64 -19.97
C ASP A 21 -22.67 -27.45 -18.81
N GLU A 22 -21.67 -28.30 -19.09
CA GLU A 22 -21.00 -29.11 -18.08
C GLU A 22 -19.85 -28.36 -17.39
N THR A 23 -19.15 -27.47 -18.10
CA THR A 23 -18.00 -26.71 -17.57
C THR A 23 -18.41 -25.40 -16.90
N ILE A 24 -19.54 -24.79 -17.29
CA ILE A 24 -20.07 -23.57 -16.64
C ILE A 24 -20.25 -23.72 -15.12
N PRO A 25 -20.89 -24.78 -14.59
CA PRO A 25 -21.00 -24.98 -13.14
C PRO A 25 -19.64 -25.17 -12.46
N VAL A 26 -18.65 -25.72 -13.16
CA VAL A 26 -17.29 -25.93 -12.64
C VAL A 26 -16.56 -24.59 -12.51
N MET A 27 -16.64 -23.73 -13.54
CA MET A 27 -16.07 -22.38 -13.49
C MET A 27 -16.64 -21.57 -12.32
N ARG A 28 -17.97 -21.56 -12.16
CA ARG A 28 -18.64 -20.88 -11.03
C ARG A 28 -18.20 -21.43 -9.68
N ARG A 29 -18.03 -22.74 -9.58
CA ARG A 29 -17.56 -23.40 -8.37
C ARG A 29 -16.10 -23.01 -8.07
N ALA A 30 -15.23 -22.99 -9.07
CA ALA A 30 -13.84 -22.60 -8.90
C ALA A 30 -13.72 -21.18 -8.34
N THR A 31 -14.46 -20.23 -8.90
CA THR A 31 -14.55 -18.85 -8.38
C THR A 31 -15.09 -18.82 -6.94
N ALA A 32 -16.16 -19.56 -6.64
CA ALA A 32 -16.74 -19.61 -5.30
C ALA A 32 -15.82 -20.25 -4.24
N GLU A 33 -14.89 -21.12 -4.67
CA GLU A 33 -13.86 -21.73 -3.84
C GLU A 33 -12.59 -20.86 -3.72
N GLY A 34 -12.59 -19.65 -4.31
CA GLY A 34 -11.49 -18.69 -4.23
C GLY A 34 -10.35 -18.95 -5.21
N HIS A 35 -10.59 -19.72 -6.27
CA HIS A 35 -9.67 -19.86 -7.40
C HIS A 35 -9.88 -18.74 -8.42
N ASP A 36 -8.83 -18.39 -9.16
CA ASP A 36 -8.96 -17.50 -10.32
C ASP A 36 -9.38 -18.29 -11.56
N VAL A 37 -10.23 -17.67 -12.39
CA VAL A 37 -10.65 -18.17 -13.70
C VAL A 37 -10.20 -17.12 -14.72
N ASP A 38 -9.11 -17.41 -15.42
CA ASP A 38 -8.35 -16.49 -16.27
C ASP A 38 -8.36 -16.92 -17.75
N ASN A 39 -7.81 -16.07 -18.62
CA ASN A 39 -8.03 -16.15 -20.07
C ASN A 39 -6.95 -16.96 -20.79
N HIS A 40 -7.32 -17.97 -21.58
CA HIS A 40 -6.41 -18.73 -22.44
C HIS A 40 -6.71 -18.58 -23.94
N GLY A 41 -7.43 -17.52 -24.30
CA GLY A 41 -7.98 -17.30 -25.63
C GLY A 41 -9.31 -18.02 -25.85
N TYR A 42 -10.13 -17.53 -26.77
CA TYR A 42 -11.39 -18.20 -27.10
C TYR A 42 -11.12 -19.53 -27.81
N TYR A 43 -10.20 -19.53 -28.78
CA TYR A 43 -9.68 -20.75 -29.38
C TYR A 43 -8.22 -20.92 -28.96
N HIS A 44 -7.78 -22.16 -28.78
CA HIS A 44 -6.41 -22.52 -28.44
C HIS A 44 -5.46 -22.43 -29.65
N TYR A 45 -5.42 -21.24 -30.27
CA TYR A 45 -4.61 -20.94 -31.43
C TYR A 45 -3.31 -20.24 -31.03
N SER A 46 -2.25 -20.50 -31.79
CA SER A 46 -1.01 -19.77 -31.66
C SER A 46 -1.16 -18.30 -32.04
N HIS A 47 -0.45 -17.44 -31.32
CA HIS A 47 -0.36 -16.01 -31.57
C HIS A 47 1.01 -15.68 -32.20
N GLY A 48 1.12 -15.86 -33.52
CA GLY A 48 2.32 -15.55 -34.32
C GLY A 48 3.32 -16.69 -34.54
N GLY A 49 3.18 -17.84 -33.86
CA GLY A 49 4.01 -19.02 -34.07
C GLY A 49 3.30 -20.13 -34.87
N ALA A 50 4.08 -21.02 -35.47
CA ALA A 50 3.55 -22.12 -36.29
C ALA A 50 3.44 -23.44 -35.51
N HIS A 51 2.89 -23.41 -34.29
CA HIS A 51 2.75 -24.61 -33.47
C HIS A 51 2.01 -25.73 -34.22
N SER A 52 2.50 -26.96 -34.12
CA SER A 52 1.90 -28.12 -34.80
C SER A 52 0.52 -28.46 -34.28
N ASP A 53 0.23 -28.10 -33.03
CA ASP A 53 -1.02 -28.45 -32.37
C ASP A 53 -2.05 -27.31 -32.42
N SER A 54 -1.67 -26.16 -33.01
CA SER A 54 -2.60 -25.09 -33.32
C SER A 54 -3.44 -25.49 -34.54
N ARG A 55 -4.66 -25.96 -34.29
CA ARG A 55 -5.54 -26.59 -35.28
C ARG A 55 -7.00 -26.19 -35.09
N ASP A 56 -7.73 -26.01 -36.18
CA ASP A 56 -9.20 -25.88 -36.15
C ASP A 56 -9.90 -27.24 -35.95
N ASP A 57 -11.22 -27.22 -35.81
CA ASP A 57 -12.08 -28.41 -35.69
C ASP A 57 -11.99 -29.38 -36.89
N GLN A 58 -11.46 -28.92 -38.03
CA GLN A 58 -11.24 -29.72 -39.23
C GLN A 58 -9.79 -30.26 -39.31
N GLY A 59 -8.94 -29.93 -38.34
CA GLY A 59 -7.55 -30.35 -38.29
C GLY A 59 -6.61 -29.55 -39.20
N ASN A 60 -7.01 -28.37 -39.69
CA ASN A 60 -6.14 -27.48 -40.44
C ASN A 60 -5.31 -26.63 -39.48
N GLN A 61 -4.08 -26.29 -39.86
CA GLN A 61 -3.26 -25.36 -39.09
C GLN A 61 -3.89 -23.96 -39.07
N VAL A 62 -4.01 -23.38 -37.88
CA VAL A 62 -4.47 -22.00 -37.69
C VAL A 62 -3.44 -21.25 -36.86
N ILE A 63 -3.20 -19.99 -37.21
CA ILE A 63 -2.33 -19.06 -36.48
C ILE A 63 -3.07 -17.73 -36.51
N LEU A 64 -3.04 -17.01 -35.39
CA LEU A 64 -3.49 -15.61 -35.35
C LEU A 64 -2.31 -14.77 -35.86
N GLU A 65 -2.50 -14.17 -37.03
CA GLU A 65 -1.45 -13.49 -37.79
C GLU A 65 -1.44 -11.98 -37.54
N THR A 66 -2.54 -11.40 -37.01
CA THR A 66 -2.63 -9.95 -36.72
C THR A 66 -2.94 -9.62 -35.26
N PRO A 67 -2.58 -8.41 -34.79
CA PRO A 67 -3.00 -7.93 -33.47
C PRO A 67 -4.51 -7.89 -33.26
N GLU A 68 -5.28 -7.62 -34.33
CA GLU A 68 -6.75 -7.60 -34.28
C GLU A 68 -7.30 -9.01 -34.03
N GLU A 69 -6.80 -10.02 -34.74
CA GLU A 69 -7.20 -11.42 -34.55
C GLU A 69 -6.87 -11.92 -33.14
N ALA A 70 -5.68 -11.58 -32.64
CA ALA A 70 -5.26 -11.85 -31.27
C ALA A 70 -6.18 -11.16 -30.25
N ARG A 71 -6.44 -9.86 -30.44
CA ARG A 71 -7.32 -9.07 -29.58
C ARG A 71 -8.73 -9.64 -29.54
N GLU A 72 -9.32 -9.96 -30.69
CA GLU A 72 -10.67 -10.54 -30.77
C GLU A 72 -10.76 -11.90 -30.06
N ASN A 73 -9.74 -12.75 -30.25
CA ASN A 73 -9.67 -14.05 -29.59
C ASN A 73 -9.63 -13.91 -28.06
N ILE A 74 -8.86 -12.96 -27.55
CA ILE A 74 -8.72 -12.69 -26.12
C ILE A 74 -10.00 -12.02 -25.57
N GLN A 75 -10.48 -10.94 -26.18
CA GLN A 75 -11.65 -10.17 -25.69
C GLN A 75 -12.91 -11.02 -25.64
N ARG A 76 -13.17 -11.81 -26.68
CA ARG A 76 -14.33 -12.71 -26.72
C ARG A 76 -14.34 -13.70 -25.56
N ASN A 77 -13.17 -14.17 -25.14
CA ASN A 77 -13.07 -15.07 -24.00
C ASN A 77 -13.19 -14.33 -22.65
N SER A 78 -12.65 -13.11 -22.55
CA SER A 78 -12.83 -12.27 -21.37
C SER A 78 -14.31 -11.99 -21.09
N GLU A 79 -15.08 -11.66 -22.12
CA GLU A 79 -16.53 -11.43 -22.01
C GLU A 79 -17.27 -12.70 -21.56
N LEU A 80 -16.92 -13.85 -22.15
CA LEU A 80 -17.50 -15.14 -21.77
C LEU A 80 -17.23 -15.50 -20.30
N ILE A 81 -15.99 -15.30 -19.84
CA ILE A 81 -15.59 -15.55 -18.45
C ILE A 81 -16.38 -14.62 -17.51
N TYR A 82 -16.51 -13.34 -17.86
CA TYR A 82 -17.29 -12.37 -17.09
C TYR A 82 -18.77 -12.77 -16.99
N ASP A 83 -19.40 -13.13 -18.10
CA ASP A 83 -20.82 -13.54 -18.14
C ASP A 83 -21.11 -14.78 -17.26
N ILE A 84 -20.13 -15.67 -17.10
CA ILE A 84 -20.29 -16.90 -16.33
C ILE A 84 -20.01 -16.69 -14.85
N THR A 85 -18.93 -15.97 -14.54
CA THR A 85 -18.36 -15.88 -13.19
C THR A 85 -18.75 -14.60 -12.46
N GLY A 86 -19.08 -13.53 -13.19
CA GLY A 86 -19.26 -12.17 -12.66
C GLY A 86 -17.94 -11.41 -12.46
N TYR A 87 -16.82 -11.97 -12.92
CA TYR A 87 -15.48 -11.41 -12.76
C TYR A 87 -14.75 -11.36 -14.09
N TRP A 88 -14.09 -10.24 -14.40
CA TRP A 88 -13.15 -10.20 -15.52
C TRP A 88 -11.91 -11.03 -15.19
N PRO A 89 -11.35 -11.77 -16.17
CA PRO A 89 -10.09 -12.48 -15.96
C PRO A 89 -8.99 -11.48 -15.60
N PHE A 90 -8.15 -11.86 -14.64
CA PHE A 90 -7.04 -11.02 -14.21
C PHE A 90 -5.87 -11.08 -15.20
N SER A 91 -5.57 -12.27 -15.73
CA SER A 91 -4.44 -12.46 -16.63
C SER A 91 -4.80 -13.27 -17.87
N PHE A 92 -3.95 -13.14 -18.90
CA PHE A 92 -3.98 -13.98 -20.08
C PHE A 92 -2.74 -14.87 -20.15
N ARG A 93 -2.90 -16.09 -20.65
CA ARG A 93 -1.78 -16.96 -21.01
C ARG A 93 -1.90 -17.30 -22.49
N ALA A 94 -0.85 -17.06 -23.27
CA ALA A 94 -0.84 -17.45 -24.67
C ALA A 94 -0.82 -18.98 -24.81
N PRO A 95 -1.70 -19.59 -25.65
CA PRO A 95 -1.57 -20.97 -26.08
C PRO A 95 -0.16 -21.31 -26.54
N PHE A 96 0.35 -22.46 -26.10
CA PHE A 96 1.70 -22.95 -26.42
C PHE A 96 2.85 -22.05 -25.92
N PHE A 97 2.58 -21.03 -25.11
CA PHE A 97 3.51 -19.95 -24.79
C PHE A 97 4.11 -19.26 -26.03
N GLU A 98 3.43 -19.35 -27.18
CA GLU A 98 3.91 -18.72 -28.40
C GLU A 98 3.59 -17.23 -28.38
N TRP A 99 4.62 -16.44 -28.68
CA TRP A 99 4.58 -14.99 -28.67
C TRP A 99 5.05 -14.44 -30.02
N GLY A 100 4.27 -13.53 -30.58
CA GLY A 100 4.59 -12.80 -31.80
C GLY A 100 4.23 -11.33 -31.69
N SER A 101 4.55 -10.55 -32.73
CA SER A 101 4.21 -9.11 -32.82
C SER A 101 2.69 -8.84 -32.71
N GLN A 102 1.87 -9.87 -32.87
CA GLN A 102 0.43 -9.87 -32.71
C GLN A 102 -0.01 -9.64 -31.25
N LEU A 103 0.83 -9.98 -30.27
CA LEU A 103 0.56 -9.75 -28.86
C LEU A 103 1.16 -8.43 -28.35
N GLU A 104 1.97 -7.74 -29.16
CA GLU A 104 2.71 -6.56 -28.74
C GLU A 104 1.77 -5.39 -28.42
N GLY A 105 1.84 -4.89 -27.18
CA GLY A 105 1.00 -3.81 -26.69
C GLY A 105 -0.46 -4.16 -26.43
N LEU A 106 -0.88 -5.42 -26.65
CA LEU A 106 -2.25 -5.86 -26.32
C LEU A 106 -2.48 -5.95 -24.81
N ASP A 107 -1.45 -6.27 -24.04
CA ASP A 107 -1.45 -6.22 -22.57
C ASP A 107 -1.90 -4.84 -22.04
N ARG A 108 -1.43 -3.75 -22.66
CA ARG A 108 -1.89 -2.38 -22.37
C ARG A 108 -3.32 -2.15 -22.81
N LYS A 109 -3.61 -2.44 -24.08
CA LYS A 109 -4.93 -2.18 -24.67
C LYS A 109 -6.06 -2.97 -23.99
N LEU A 110 -5.73 -4.13 -23.43
CA LEU A 110 -6.67 -5.00 -22.74
C LEU A 110 -6.65 -4.81 -21.22
N ASN A 111 -5.72 -4.00 -20.71
CA ASN A 111 -5.42 -3.85 -19.29
C ASN A 111 -5.30 -5.21 -18.58
N MET A 112 -4.48 -6.09 -19.15
CA MET A 112 -4.37 -7.49 -18.71
C MET A 112 -2.94 -8.02 -18.85
N PRO A 113 -2.29 -8.45 -17.76
CA PRO A 113 -0.95 -9.04 -17.83
C PRO A 113 -0.92 -10.39 -18.54
N PHE A 114 0.14 -10.63 -19.31
CA PHE A 114 0.36 -11.88 -20.02
C PHE A 114 1.35 -12.76 -19.24
N VAL A 115 0.92 -13.96 -18.82
CA VAL A 115 1.60 -14.76 -17.79
C VAL A 115 1.97 -16.16 -18.32
N HIS A 116 3.27 -16.45 -18.30
CA HIS A 116 3.83 -17.77 -18.59
C HIS A 116 4.00 -18.62 -17.31
N ALA A 117 4.62 -19.80 -17.45
CA ALA A 117 5.00 -20.64 -16.33
C ALA A 117 6.53 -20.79 -16.22
N ILE A 118 7.00 -21.11 -15.01
CA ILE A 118 8.43 -21.31 -14.72
C ILE A 118 8.80 -22.80 -14.79
N TYR A 119 7.86 -23.68 -14.44
CA TYR A 119 8.06 -25.12 -14.46
C TYR A 119 6.91 -25.81 -15.22
N ASP A 120 7.24 -26.54 -16.28
CA ASP A 120 6.30 -27.39 -17.01
C ASP A 120 6.39 -28.83 -16.49
N THR A 121 5.25 -29.39 -16.08
CA THR A 121 5.15 -30.78 -15.63
C THR A 121 5.18 -31.78 -16.78
N ASN A 122 5.01 -31.33 -18.03
CA ASN A 122 4.82 -32.17 -19.20
C ASN A 122 3.71 -33.22 -18.99
N ASP A 123 2.72 -32.90 -18.14
CA ASP A 123 1.65 -33.80 -17.75
C ASP A 123 0.75 -34.17 -18.94
N TRP A 124 0.74 -33.38 -20.00
CA TRP A 124 0.08 -33.74 -21.25
C TRP A 124 0.61 -35.04 -21.88
N SER A 125 1.86 -35.43 -21.60
CA SER A 125 2.52 -36.61 -22.18
C SER A 125 2.00 -37.94 -21.60
N VAL A 126 2.00 -38.99 -22.43
CA VAL A 126 1.55 -40.34 -22.02
C VAL A 126 2.40 -40.88 -20.87
N SER A 127 3.72 -40.70 -20.92
CA SER A 127 4.63 -41.17 -19.88
C SER A 127 4.32 -40.56 -18.51
N ASN A 128 4.04 -39.25 -18.47
CA ASN A 128 3.76 -38.57 -17.21
C ASN A 128 2.35 -38.88 -16.70
N GLN A 129 1.37 -39.11 -17.59
CA GLN A 129 0.05 -39.58 -17.17
C GLN A 129 0.07 -40.98 -16.54
N GLU A 130 1.03 -41.84 -16.91
CA GLU A 130 1.18 -43.19 -16.36
C GLU A 130 2.08 -43.26 -15.11
N ASP A 131 2.82 -42.19 -14.80
CA ASP A 131 3.75 -42.11 -13.66
C ASP A 131 3.57 -40.83 -12.82
N PRO A 132 2.46 -40.72 -12.05
CA PRO A 132 2.20 -39.56 -11.20
C PRO A 132 3.22 -39.37 -10.07
N GLU A 133 3.79 -40.46 -9.55
CA GLU A 133 4.84 -40.42 -8.52
C GLU A 133 6.16 -39.89 -9.07
N GLY A 134 6.57 -40.35 -10.25
CA GLY A 134 7.76 -39.86 -10.94
C GLY A 134 7.63 -38.39 -11.30
N MET A 135 6.49 -37.97 -11.84
CA MET A 135 6.21 -36.55 -12.13
C MET A 135 6.33 -35.67 -10.88
N ALA A 136 5.75 -36.11 -9.77
CA ALA A 136 5.85 -35.41 -8.50
C ALA A 136 7.30 -35.38 -7.97
N ALA A 137 8.04 -36.49 -8.08
CA ALA A 137 9.43 -36.58 -7.65
C ALA A 137 10.35 -35.65 -8.46
N GLU A 138 10.16 -35.58 -9.79
CA GLU A 138 10.91 -34.68 -10.66
C GLU A 138 10.69 -33.22 -10.26
N LEU A 139 9.43 -32.82 -10.12
CA LEU A 139 9.05 -31.49 -9.65
C LEU A 139 9.68 -31.17 -8.29
N LEU A 140 9.56 -32.06 -7.32
CA LEU A 140 10.10 -31.87 -5.96
C LEU A 140 11.63 -31.85 -5.90
N SER A 141 12.31 -32.40 -6.91
CA SER A 141 13.78 -32.43 -7.01
C SER A 141 14.35 -31.27 -7.81
N SER A 142 13.49 -30.56 -8.57
CA SER A 142 13.87 -29.46 -9.46
C SER A 142 14.36 -28.23 -8.68
N ASP A 143 15.47 -27.66 -9.13
CA ASP A 143 15.99 -26.38 -8.63
C ASP A 143 15.17 -25.17 -9.12
N ARG A 144 14.30 -25.38 -10.12
CA ARG A 144 13.36 -24.36 -10.61
C ARG A 144 12.18 -24.14 -9.66
N VAL A 145 11.93 -25.04 -8.71
CA VAL A 145 10.85 -24.92 -7.73
C VAL A 145 11.35 -24.16 -6.49
N ARG A 146 11.02 -22.86 -6.45
CA ARG A 146 11.38 -21.90 -5.41
C ARG A 146 10.22 -20.94 -5.14
N CYS A 147 10.34 -20.06 -4.15
CA CYS A 147 9.29 -19.09 -3.85
C CYS A 147 9.01 -18.21 -5.07
N GLY A 148 7.77 -18.22 -5.56
CA GLY A 148 7.34 -17.51 -6.77
C GLY A 148 7.33 -18.35 -8.05
N THR A 149 7.62 -19.66 -7.98
CA THR A 149 7.48 -20.55 -9.14
C THR A 149 6.02 -20.74 -9.53
N ILE A 150 5.71 -20.50 -10.81
CA ILE A 150 4.44 -20.86 -11.45
C ILE A 150 4.61 -22.23 -12.11
N ILE A 151 3.76 -23.20 -11.73
CA ILE A 151 3.78 -24.58 -12.22
C ILE A 151 2.67 -24.74 -13.28
N LEU A 152 3.01 -25.22 -14.47
CA LEU A 152 2.06 -25.53 -15.54
C LEU A 152 1.55 -26.96 -15.43
N MET A 153 0.23 -27.11 -15.49
CA MET A 153 -0.49 -28.38 -15.51
C MET A 153 -1.75 -28.24 -16.37
N HIS A 154 -2.34 -29.35 -16.79
CA HIS A 154 -3.48 -29.38 -17.71
C HIS A 154 -4.57 -30.33 -17.24
N ASP A 155 -5.83 -29.98 -17.52
CA ASP A 155 -7.03 -30.81 -17.34
C ASP A 155 -7.69 -31.22 -18.68
N ALA A 156 -7.06 -30.87 -19.82
CA ALA A 156 -7.57 -31.02 -21.19
C ALA A 156 -6.49 -31.57 -22.16
N PRO A 157 -6.79 -31.88 -23.44
CA PRO A 157 -8.12 -32.00 -24.07
C PRO A 157 -8.75 -33.42 -23.96
N ALA A 158 -8.05 -34.43 -23.43
CA ALA A 158 -8.56 -35.81 -23.39
C ALA A 158 -8.63 -36.41 -21.97
N GLY A 159 -9.83 -36.83 -21.58
CA GLY A 159 -10.08 -37.60 -20.36
C GLY A 159 -9.92 -36.79 -19.07
N ARG A 160 -9.94 -37.48 -17.93
CA ARG A 160 -9.88 -36.83 -16.60
C ARG A 160 -8.48 -36.33 -16.20
N ARG A 161 -7.48 -36.47 -17.08
CA ARG A 161 -6.04 -36.28 -16.76
C ARG A 161 -5.68 -36.83 -15.39
N GLN A 162 -6.07 -38.08 -15.13
CA GLN A 162 -6.02 -38.66 -13.79
C GLN A 162 -4.59 -38.72 -13.25
N GLY A 163 -3.58 -38.89 -14.12
CA GLY A 163 -2.18 -38.82 -13.72
C GLY A 163 -1.79 -37.44 -13.16
N THR A 164 -2.29 -36.35 -13.77
CA THR A 164 -2.12 -35.00 -13.23
C THR A 164 -2.75 -34.88 -11.84
N VAL A 165 -4.02 -35.33 -11.71
CA VAL A 165 -4.77 -35.29 -10.44
C VAL A 165 -4.09 -36.12 -9.34
N ASP A 166 -3.56 -37.29 -9.69
CA ASP A 166 -2.86 -38.17 -8.76
C ASP A 166 -1.52 -37.56 -8.35
N ALA A 167 -0.77 -36.95 -9.27
CA ALA A 167 0.48 -36.25 -8.97
C ALA A 167 0.29 -35.11 -7.94
N LEU A 168 -0.83 -34.38 -7.99
CA LEU A 168 -1.17 -33.35 -6.98
C LEU A 168 -1.13 -33.92 -5.56
N GLN A 169 -1.61 -35.16 -5.37
CA GLN A 169 -1.64 -35.80 -4.06
C GLN A 169 -0.24 -36.13 -3.51
N HIS A 170 0.75 -36.22 -4.40
CA HIS A 170 2.13 -36.52 -4.03
C HIS A 170 2.93 -35.26 -3.72
N PHE A 171 2.88 -34.22 -4.56
CA PHE A 171 3.77 -33.05 -4.37
C PHE A 171 3.17 -31.94 -3.52
N ILE A 172 1.84 -31.70 -3.52
CA ILE A 172 1.24 -30.61 -2.72
C ILE A 172 1.58 -30.76 -1.23
N PRO A 173 1.34 -31.91 -0.57
CA PRO A 173 1.63 -32.05 0.86
C PRO A 173 3.11 -31.86 1.18
N GLN A 174 4.01 -32.25 0.27
CA GLN A 174 5.45 -32.13 0.44
C GLN A 174 5.93 -30.68 0.28
N LEU A 175 5.34 -29.93 -0.66
CA LEU A 175 5.61 -28.50 -0.80
C LEU A 175 5.09 -27.72 0.42
N VAL A 176 3.90 -28.02 0.91
CA VAL A 176 3.38 -27.44 2.17
C VAL A 176 4.30 -27.76 3.35
N GLU A 177 4.77 -29.00 3.48
CA GLU A 177 5.72 -29.40 4.53
C GLU A 177 7.07 -28.68 4.43
N ARG A 178 7.47 -28.28 3.21
CA ARG A 178 8.66 -27.43 2.96
C ARG A 178 8.40 -25.93 3.20
N GLY A 179 7.18 -25.54 3.59
CA GLY A 179 6.81 -24.16 3.90
C GLY A 179 6.30 -23.34 2.72
N TYR A 180 6.00 -23.99 1.58
CA TYR A 180 5.34 -23.31 0.46
C TYR A 180 3.86 -23.10 0.76
N VAL A 181 3.33 -21.98 0.27
CA VAL A 181 1.89 -21.68 0.24
C VAL A 181 1.46 -21.63 -1.22
N PHE A 182 0.31 -22.22 -1.51
CA PHE A 182 -0.31 -22.17 -2.83
C PHE A 182 -1.27 -20.99 -2.91
N VAL A 183 -1.05 -20.14 -3.90
CA VAL A 183 -1.77 -18.89 -4.12
C VAL A 183 -2.12 -18.78 -5.59
N THR A 184 -3.13 -17.98 -5.93
CA THR A 184 -3.43 -17.70 -7.34
C THR A 184 -2.33 -16.82 -7.97
N VAL A 185 -2.33 -16.69 -9.30
CA VAL A 185 -1.42 -15.78 -10.01
C VAL A 185 -1.61 -14.34 -9.57
N ARG A 186 -2.87 -13.88 -9.43
CA ARG A 186 -3.21 -12.55 -8.90
C ARG A 186 -2.58 -12.32 -7.53
N GLU A 187 -2.76 -13.28 -6.63
CA GLU A 187 -2.21 -13.20 -5.27
C GLU A 187 -0.69 -13.27 -5.24
N LEU A 188 -0.08 -14.05 -6.13
CA LEU A 188 1.36 -14.11 -6.26
C LEU A 188 1.95 -12.73 -6.61
N PHE A 189 1.35 -12.04 -7.59
CA PHE A 189 1.75 -10.68 -7.95
C PHE A 189 1.55 -9.71 -6.79
N ALA A 190 0.39 -9.74 -6.13
CA ALA A 190 0.10 -8.91 -4.96
C ALA A 190 1.09 -9.14 -3.79
N MET A 191 1.36 -10.40 -3.42
CA MET A 191 2.24 -10.76 -2.29
C MET A 191 3.70 -10.40 -2.52
N LYS A 192 4.14 -10.46 -3.78
CA LYS A 192 5.53 -10.21 -4.11
C LYS A 192 5.84 -8.73 -4.24
N GLN A 193 4.82 -7.85 -4.24
CA GLN A 193 4.93 -6.48 -4.73
C GLN A 193 5.65 -6.45 -6.10
N MET A 194 5.55 -7.56 -6.84
CA MET A 194 6.19 -7.75 -8.13
C MET A 194 5.17 -7.37 -9.15
N GLN A 195 5.59 -6.54 -10.08
CA GLN A 195 4.81 -6.22 -11.25
C GLN A 195 4.91 -7.40 -12.24
N PRO A 196 3.93 -7.62 -13.13
CA PRO A 196 4.01 -8.60 -14.20
C PRO A 196 5.17 -8.31 -15.14
N GLU A 197 6.37 -8.82 -14.80
CA GLU A 197 7.45 -8.94 -15.76
C GLU A 197 7.19 -10.15 -16.65
N LEU A 198 7.33 -9.94 -17.95
CA LEU A 198 7.34 -10.97 -18.97
C LEU A 198 8.47 -11.97 -18.66
N PHE A 199 8.17 -13.05 -17.94
CA PHE A 199 9.16 -14.09 -17.67
C PHE A 199 9.28 -15.01 -18.89
N ILE A 200 10.24 -14.72 -19.77
CA ILE A 200 10.70 -15.66 -20.81
C ILE A 200 12.02 -16.28 -20.32
N PRO A 201 12.02 -17.54 -19.82
CA PRO A 201 13.26 -18.23 -19.53
C PRO A 201 14.06 -18.43 -20.82
N ARG A 202 15.36 -18.12 -20.76
CA ARG A 202 16.31 -18.23 -21.90
C ARG A 202 16.48 -19.66 -22.43
N ASP A 203 15.93 -20.65 -21.72
CA ASP A 203 16.23 -22.07 -21.89
C ASP A 203 15.10 -22.84 -22.59
N THR A 204 13.93 -22.22 -22.84
CA THR A 204 12.69 -22.93 -23.22
C THR A 204 12.16 -22.68 -24.62
N TRP A 205 12.90 -22.02 -25.53
CA TRP A 205 12.48 -21.97 -26.94
C TRP A 205 13.61 -21.76 -27.96
N ASN A 206 13.78 -22.74 -28.87
CA ASN A 206 14.07 -22.50 -30.29
C ASN A 206 13.79 -23.79 -31.10
N PRO A 207 12.86 -23.76 -32.07
CA PRO A 207 13.27 -24.24 -33.39
C PRO A 207 12.62 -23.46 -34.56
N ASN A 208 13.16 -22.30 -34.95
CA ASN A 208 13.31 -21.95 -36.39
C ASN A 208 14.25 -20.72 -36.62
N PRO A 209 15.25 -20.80 -37.52
CA PRO A 209 16.37 -19.85 -37.58
C PRO A 209 16.18 -18.77 -38.67
N ARG A 210 15.20 -17.87 -38.51
CA ARG A 210 15.02 -16.75 -39.45
C ARG A 210 14.91 -15.35 -38.84
N VAL A 211 15.17 -15.20 -37.55
CA VAL A 211 15.45 -13.90 -36.95
C VAL A 211 16.89 -13.94 -36.44
N PRO A 212 17.82 -13.12 -36.96
CA PRO A 212 19.19 -13.12 -36.50
C PRO A 212 19.24 -12.51 -35.11
N PHE A 213 19.25 -13.35 -34.08
CA PHE A 213 19.83 -13.00 -32.79
C PHE A 213 21.35 -13.11 -32.94
N ASP A 214 21.98 -12.01 -33.40
CA ASP A 214 23.41 -11.82 -33.16
C ASP A 214 23.57 -11.44 -31.69
N ALA A 215 24.02 -12.43 -30.91
CA ALA A 215 24.37 -12.26 -29.52
C ALA A 215 25.77 -11.65 -29.46
N ASP A 216 25.86 -10.32 -29.41
CA ASP A 216 27.06 -9.61 -28.95
C ASP A 216 26.78 -8.11 -28.67
N ASP A 217 25.73 -7.79 -27.93
CA ASP A 217 25.80 -6.66 -26.98
C ASP A 217 24.83 -6.83 -25.81
N ASN A 218 25.07 -6.04 -24.77
CA ASN A 218 24.49 -6.13 -23.45
C ASN A 218 23.17 -5.34 -23.34
N SER A 219 22.28 -5.41 -24.34
CA SER A 219 21.00 -4.68 -24.35
C SER A 219 19.82 -5.60 -24.67
N GLY A 220 18.70 -5.40 -23.96
CA GLY A 220 17.45 -6.15 -24.17
C GLY A 220 17.01 -7.03 -23.00
N ARG A 221 17.11 -6.55 -21.76
CA ARG A 221 16.11 -6.89 -20.74
C ARG A 221 15.11 -5.76 -20.74
N TYR A 222 13.89 -6.01 -21.21
CA TYR A 222 12.79 -5.09 -20.94
C TYR A 222 12.51 -5.16 -19.44
N SER A 223 12.78 -4.08 -18.72
CA SER A 223 12.39 -3.93 -17.32
C SER A 223 11.14 -3.07 -17.23
N HIS A 224 10.33 -3.34 -16.22
CA HIS A 224 9.03 -2.73 -15.91
C HIS A 224 8.94 -1.20 -16.05
N VAL A 225 10.04 -0.46 -15.89
CA VAL A 225 10.12 1.01 -15.91
C VAL A 225 9.79 1.65 -17.27
N ASP A 226 9.81 0.88 -18.35
CA ASP A 226 9.59 1.44 -19.70
C ASP A 226 8.10 1.58 -20.07
N PHE A 227 7.18 0.91 -19.34
CA PHE A 227 5.87 0.59 -19.94
C PHE A 227 4.60 0.87 -19.10
N TRP A 228 4.68 1.10 -17.79
CA TRP A 228 3.53 1.49 -16.97
C TRP A 228 3.92 2.58 -15.95
N PRO A 229 3.32 3.80 -15.98
CA PRO A 229 3.84 4.93 -15.21
C PRO A 229 3.44 4.95 -13.73
N ASP A 230 2.49 4.13 -13.29
CA ASP A 230 1.88 4.27 -11.97
C ASP A 230 2.22 3.08 -11.04
N HIS A 231 3.04 3.35 -10.04
CA HIS A 231 2.99 2.62 -8.78
C HIS A 231 1.83 3.20 -7.97
N ASP A 232 0.64 2.61 -8.07
CA ASP A 232 -0.32 2.57 -6.97
C ASP A 232 -1.46 1.60 -7.31
N THR A 233 -1.55 0.49 -6.56
CA THR A 233 -2.82 -0.19 -6.23
C THR A 233 -3.75 -0.64 -7.37
N TRP A 234 -3.33 -0.68 -8.63
CA TRP A 234 -4.26 -1.01 -9.74
C TRP A 234 -4.85 -2.43 -9.66
N TRP A 235 -4.13 -3.38 -9.03
CA TRP A 235 -4.62 -4.72 -8.69
C TRP A 235 -5.41 -4.78 -7.37
N GLU A 236 -5.47 -3.69 -6.60
CA GLU A 236 -6.33 -3.52 -5.41
C GLU A 236 -7.67 -2.85 -5.78
N ASN A 237 -7.74 -2.18 -6.93
CA ASN A 237 -8.98 -1.64 -7.48
C ASN A 237 -9.89 -2.79 -7.95
N ASP A 238 -11.16 -2.81 -7.51
CA ASP A 238 -12.20 -3.81 -7.83
C ASP A 238 -12.62 -3.86 -9.32
N TRP A 239 -11.72 -3.55 -10.26
CA TRP A 239 -12.02 -3.40 -11.68
C TRP A 239 -12.60 -4.66 -12.30
N TRP A 240 -12.20 -5.82 -11.79
CA TRP A 240 -12.70 -7.13 -12.22
C TRP A 240 -14.17 -7.35 -11.87
N THR A 241 -14.75 -6.60 -10.93
CA THR A 241 -16.20 -6.64 -10.64
C THR A 241 -17.01 -5.58 -11.39
N ASN A 242 -16.33 -4.70 -12.12
CA ASN A 242 -17.00 -3.60 -12.81
C ASN A 242 -17.72 -4.12 -14.05
N PRO A 243 -18.99 -3.71 -14.30
CA PRO A 243 -19.71 -4.09 -15.51
C PRO A 243 -19.14 -3.51 -16.80
N THR A 244 -18.35 -2.44 -16.74
CA THR A 244 -17.64 -1.88 -17.88
C THR A 244 -16.34 -2.65 -18.13
N PRO A 245 -16.11 -3.16 -19.35
CA PRO A 245 -14.88 -3.89 -19.68
C PRO A 245 -13.62 -3.06 -19.38
N PRO A 246 -12.51 -3.69 -18.95
CA PRO A 246 -11.29 -2.97 -18.56
C PRO A 246 -10.74 -2.06 -19.66
N TRP A 247 -10.83 -2.50 -20.92
CA TRP A 247 -10.34 -1.77 -22.09
C TRP A 247 -11.23 -0.60 -22.55
N GLU A 248 -12.39 -0.37 -21.93
CA GLU A 248 -13.25 0.80 -22.22
C GLU A 248 -13.08 1.92 -21.18
N ARG A 249 -12.23 1.72 -20.16
CA ARG A 249 -12.14 2.63 -19.00
C ARG A 249 -11.07 3.72 -19.14
N ASP A 250 -10.16 3.60 -20.13
CA ASP A 250 -9.06 4.54 -20.41
C ASP A 250 -9.04 5.07 -21.86
N LEU A 251 -10.16 5.07 -22.60
CA LEU A 251 -10.22 5.48 -24.01
C LEU A 251 -10.71 6.93 -24.22
N ASP A 252 -10.16 7.89 -23.46
CA ASP A 252 -10.33 9.33 -23.72
C ASP A 252 -9.07 9.97 -24.34
N ASP A 253 -8.25 9.20 -25.08
CA ASP A 253 -7.26 9.75 -26.03
C ASP A 253 -7.37 9.04 -27.39
N ASP A 254 -8.42 9.42 -28.12
CA ASP A 254 -8.55 9.18 -29.55
C ASP A 254 -7.80 10.32 -30.27
N SER A 255 -6.48 10.18 -30.44
CA SER A 255 -5.72 10.98 -31.41
C SER A 255 -5.02 10.05 -32.41
N GLY A 256 -5.56 10.05 -33.62
CA GLY A 256 -5.21 9.12 -34.68
C GLY A 256 -3.80 9.27 -35.24
N ASP A 257 -3.21 8.11 -35.50
CA ASP A 257 -2.43 7.73 -36.68
C ASP A 257 -1.69 8.87 -37.43
N SER A 258 -0.42 9.11 -37.04
CA SER A 258 0.68 9.33 -38.00
C SER A 258 2.04 9.17 -37.32
N ASP A 259 2.89 8.32 -37.91
CA ASP A 259 4.31 8.13 -37.60
C ASP A 259 5.10 9.45 -37.68
N ASP A 260 5.47 10.01 -36.52
CA ASP A 260 6.70 10.75 -36.30
C ASP A 260 7.08 10.54 -34.82
N GLU A 261 8.13 9.76 -34.54
CA GLU A 261 8.60 9.50 -33.18
C GLU A 261 9.10 10.80 -32.52
N ILE A 262 8.22 11.47 -31.78
CA ILE A 262 8.61 12.51 -30.83
C ILE A 262 9.42 11.83 -29.72
N THR A 263 10.73 12.09 -29.69
CA THR A 263 11.58 11.60 -28.60
C THR A 263 11.21 12.32 -27.31
N THR A 264 10.68 11.58 -26.34
CA THR A 264 10.35 12.06 -25.00
C THR A 264 11.24 11.36 -23.98
N TYR A 265 11.60 12.06 -22.91
CA TYR A 265 12.44 11.56 -21.83
C TYR A 265 11.58 11.32 -20.60
N THR A 266 11.83 10.22 -19.90
CA THR A 266 11.06 9.87 -18.70
C THR A 266 11.54 10.68 -17.50
N ILE A 267 10.59 11.03 -16.63
CA ILE A 267 10.82 11.78 -15.39
C ILE A 267 10.23 10.96 -14.26
N GLN A 268 11.10 10.43 -13.42
CA GLN A 268 10.73 9.66 -12.23
C GLN A 268 11.02 10.48 -10.98
N VAL A 269 10.05 10.55 -10.08
CA VAL A 269 10.17 11.27 -8.81
C VAL A 269 9.81 10.31 -7.68
N ASP A 270 10.77 9.97 -6.82
CA ASP A 270 10.52 9.21 -5.58
C ASP A 270 10.18 10.17 -4.44
N GLY A 271 9.18 9.87 -3.63
CA GLY A 271 8.71 10.75 -2.55
C GLY A 271 8.00 12.04 -3.00
N GLY A 272 7.49 12.08 -4.23
CA GLY A 272 6.52 13.07 -4.70
C GLY A 272 6.13 12.83 -6.15
N SER A 273 5.74 13.88 -6.88
CA SER A 273 5.26 13.80 -8.27
C SER A 273 5.83 14.91 -9.15
N ALA A 274 5.70 14.76 -10.46
CA ALA A 274 6.07 15.75 -11.47
C ALA A 274 4.82 16.17 -12.27
N SER A 275 4.81 17.40 -12.80
CA SER A 275 3.73 17.89 -13.67
C SER A 275 3.64 17.15 -14.99
N ALA A 276 4.73 16.49 -15.41
CA ALA A 276 4.78 15.56 -16.52
C ALA A 276 5.72 14.39 -16.19
N VAL A 277 5.28 13.17 -16.51
CA VAL A 277 6.08 11.94 -16.36
C VAL A 277 6.93 11.64 -17.61
N ARG A 278 6.61 12.30 -18.72
CA ARG A 278 7.37 12.34 -19.96
C ARG A 278 7.31 13.74 -20.54
N ALA A 279 8.44 14.22 -21.02
CA ALA A 279 8.53 15.54 -21.62
C ALA A 279 9.66 15.56 -22.68
N GLN A 280 9.56 16.47 -23.63
CA GLN A 280 10.55 16.67 -24.68
C GLN A 280 11.73 17.49 -24.17
N GLU A 281 12.88 17.40 -24.84
CA GLU A 281 14.02 18.26 -24.54
C GLU A 281 13.60 19.75 -24.59
N GLY A 282 13.93 20.49 -23.53
CA GLY A 282 13.60 21.91 -23.38
C GLY A 282 12.25 22.22 -22.72
N GLU A 283 11.42 21.21 -22.41
CA GLU A 283 10.20 21.40 -21.62
C GLU A 283 10.53 21.59 -20.13
N ILE A 284 9.72 22.40 -19.44
CA ILE A 284 9.85 22.63 -17.99
C ILE A 284 8.90 21.71 -17.25
N VAL A 285 9.43 21.02 -16.24
CA VAL A 285 8.65 20.13 -15.37
C VAL A 285 8.73 20.59 -13.93
N ASP A 286 7.56 20.70 -13.31
CA ASP A 286 7.36 21.13 -11.93
C ASP A 286 7.22 19.90 -11.03
N LEU A 287 7.78 19.97 -9.83
CA LEU A 287 7.82 18.90 -8.83
C LEU A 287 6.88 19.25 -7.68
N THR A 288 6.12 18.27 -7.23
CA THR A 288 5.25 18.38 -6.06
C THR A 288 5.71 17.35 -5.02
N VAL A 289 5.98 17.79 -3.80
CA VAL A 289 6.38 16.89 -2.71
C VAL A 289 5.23 15.97 -2.30
N GLY A 290 5.52 14.69 -2.05
CA GLY A 290 4.55 13.70 -1.60
C GLY A 290 4.30 13.74 -0.09
N THR A 291 3.54 12.77 0.41
CA THR A 291 3.35 12.62 1.86
C THR A 291 4.66 12.20 2.51
N ALA A 292 5.11 12.97 3.50
CA ALA A 292 6.34 12.66 4.22
C ALA A 292 6.20 11.36 5.04
N PRO A 293 7.27 10.55 5.14
CA PRO A 293 7.30 9.43 6.08
C PRO A 293 7.05 9.88 7.52
N GLU A 294 6.48 9.00 8.35
CA GLU A 294 6.22 9.28 9.76
C GLU A 294 7.48 9.80 10.47
N GLY A 295 7.36 10.96 11.13
CA GLY A 295 8.49 11.61 11.80
C GLY A 295 9.51 12.27 10.87
N LYS A 296 9.19 12.53 9.59
CA LYS A 296 10.09 13.20 8.65
C LYS A 296 9.43 14.36 7.90
N ARG A 297 10.24 15.33 7.45
CA ARG A 297 9.85 16.43 6.55
C ARG A 297 10.73 16.44 5.31
N PHE A 298 10.21 17.05 4.25
CA PHE A 298 10.96 17.23 3.01
C PHE A 298 12.12 18.21 3.22
N LEU A 299 13.30 17.84 2.75
CA LEU A 299 14.51 18.67 2.82
C LEU A 299 14.80 19.29 1.46
N GLU A 300 15.02 18.45 0.44
CA GLU A 300 15.35 18.88 -0.91
C GLU A 300 15.10 17.78 -1.94
N TRP A 301 15.09 18.14 -3.21
CA TRP A 301 15.15 17.18 -4.30
C TRP A 301 16.59 16.80 -4.61
N ARG A 302 16.88 15.50 -4.66
CA ARG A 302 18.16 14.97 -5.09
C ARG A 302 18.03 14.34 -6.47
N VAL A 303 18.85 14.79 -7.41
CA VAL A 303 18.96 14.15 -8.74
C VAL A 303 19.75 12.86 -8.58
N VAL A 304 19.11 11.72 -8.82
CA VAL A 304 19.71 10.38 -8.78
C VAL A 304 20.40 10.07 -10.11
N SER A 305 19.75 10.45 -11.22
CA SER A 305 20.32 10.36 -12.57
C SER A 305 19.67 11.37 -13.51
N GLY A 306 20.40 11.76 -14.56
CA GLY A 306 19.98 12.78 -15.53
C GLY A 306 20.78 14.07 -15.36
N ASP A 307 21.21 14.66 -16.48
CA ASP A 307 22.02 15.88 -16.49
C ASP A 307 21.14 17.14 -16.36
N ILE A 308 20.48 17.28 -15.20
CA ILE A 308 19.56 18.40 -14.91
C ILE A 308 19.96 19.15 -13.63
N SER A 309 19.40 20.34 -13.45
CA SER A 309 19.52 21.13 -12.22
C SER A 309 18.15 21.62 -11.80
N ILE A 310 17.76 21.31 -10.56
CA ILE A 310 16.45 21.66 -10.01
C ILE A 310 16.54 23.05 -9.37
N THR A 311 15.63 23.95 -9.73
CA THR A 311 15.50 25.29 -9.13
C THR A 311 14.02 25.56 -8.88
N ASP A 312 13.66 26.01 -7.67
CA ASP A 312 12.28 26.33 -7.29
C ASP A 312 11.26 25.19 -7.54
N ASN A 313 11.66 23.95 -7.21
CA ASN A 313 10.90 22.73 -7.50
C ASN A 313 10.63 22.48 -8.99
N SER A 314 11.38 23.07 -9.92
CA SER A 314 11.23 22.80 -11.34
C SER A 314 12.57 22.55 -12.01
N PHE A 315 12.57 21.91 -13.18
CA PHE A 315 13.76 21.73 -14.00
C PHE A 315 13.41 21.70 -15.49
N GLU A 316 14.40 21.99 -16.34
CA GLU A 316 14.30 21.87 -17.80
C GLU A 316 14.80 20.49 -18.24
N VAL A 317 14.04 19.81 -19.08
CA VAL A 317 14.32 18.43 -19.52
C VAL A 317 15.47 18.42 -20.54
N GLY A 318 16.50 17.63 -20.24
CA GLY A 318 17.66 17.44 -21.13
C GLY A 318 17.47 16.32 -22.15
N THR A 319 18.59 15.72 -22.58
CA THR A 319 18.62 14.62 -23.57
C THR A 319 18.67 13.22 -22.96
N SER A 320 18.26 13.09 -21.70
CA SER A 320 18.31 11.82 -20.97
C SER A 320 17.17 11.72 -19.98
N ASN A 321 16.79 10.48 -19.64
CA ASN A 321 15.82 10.21 -18.59
C ASN A 321 16.32 10.74 -17.25
N VAL A 322 15.39 11.27 -16.46
CA VAL A 322 15.65 11.96 -15.20
C VAL A 322 15.03 11.15 -14.06
N VAL A 323 15.82 10.87 -13.03
CA VAL A 323 15.37 10.26 -11.78
C VAL A 323 15.72 11.22 -10.65
N ILE A 324 14.71 11.62 -9.89
CA ILE A 324 14.78 12.55 -8.78
C ILE A 324 14.18 11.83 -7.57
N GLU A 325 14.72 12.08 -6.39
CA GLU A 325 14.14 11.60 -5.14
C GLU A 325 13.99 12.75 -4.14
N ALA A 326 12.91 12.70 -3.37
CA ALA A 326 12.71 13.55 -2.21
C ALA A 326 13.65 13.08 -1.10
N VAL A 327 14.52 13.98 -0.67
CA VAL A 327 15.31 13.77 0.52
C VAL A 327 14.47 14.18 1.71
N TRP A 328 14.31 13.25 2.66
CA TRP A 328 13.57 13.47 3.89
C TRP A 328 14.54 13.61 5.07
N GLU A 329 14.27 14.56 5.95
CA GLU A 329 14.97 14.70 7.23
C GLU A 329 14.03 14.45 8.41
N SER A 330 14.55 13.91 9.51
CA SER A 330 13.76 13.63 10.70
C SER A 330 13.24 14.91 11.33
N ILE A 331 11.94 14.95 11.62
CA ILE A 331 11.30 15.94 12.47
C ILE A 331 11.69 15.57 13.92
N GLY A 332 12.79 16.13 14.42
CA GLY A 332 13.26 15.93 15.81
C GLY A 332 14.71 15.51 16.03
N GLY A 333 15.54 15.45 14.98
CA GLY A 333 16.95 15.03 15.10
C GLY A 333 17.12 13.56 15.51
N ASP A 334 18.37 13.11 15.68
CA ASP A 334 18.70 11.71 16.02
C ASP A 334 18.43 11.33 17.50
N ASP A 335 18.01 12.29 18.34
CA ASP A 335 18.08 12.21 19.81
C ASP A 335 16.71 12.24 20.56
N ASP A 336 15.57 12.02 19.90
CA ASP A 336 14.23 11.94 20.55
C ASP A 336 13.85 13.17 21.42
N SER A 337 14.45 14.35 21.22
CA SER A 337 14.16 15.53 22.05
C SER A 337 12.89 16.24 21.58
N TYR A 338 11.82 16.14 22.38
CA TYR A 338 10.57 16.84 22.17
C TYR A 338 10.02 17.42 23.49
N ILE A 339 9.25 18.50 23.38
CA ILE A 339 8.39 18.99 24.46
C ILE A 339 7.07 18.24 24.37
N ALA A 340 6.69 17.53 25.43
CA ALA A 340 5.35 16.98 25.56
C ALA A 340 4.42 17.99 26.23
N LEU A 341 3.30 18.30 25.59
CA LEU A 341 2.24 19.12 26.15
C LEU A 341 1.07 18.20 26.55
N LEU A 342 0.78 18.10 27.84
CA LEU A 342 -0.46 17.46 28.30
C LEU A 342 -1.60 18.50 28.24
N PRO A 343 -2.66 18.23 27.45
CA PRO A 343 -3.70 19.22 27.18
C PRO A 343 -4.38 19.76 28.43
N TRP A 344 -4.78 18.96 29.42
CA TRP A 344 -5.59 19.51 30.53
C TRP A 344 -4.81 20.09 31.72
N GLU A 345 -3.59 19.63 31.98
CA GLU A 345 -2.93 19.92 33.27
C GLU A 345 -2.00 21.13 33.26
N TRP A 346 -1.45 21.50 32.10
CA TRP A 346 -0.29 22.42 32.02
C TRP A 346 -0.46 23.60 31.07
N ALA A 347 -1.68 23.76 30.54
CA ALA A 347 -1.95 24.55 29.36
C ALA A 347 -3.11 25.53 29.64
N GLN A 348 -2.87 26.83 29.45
CA GLN A 348 -3.95 27.82 29.47
C GLN A 348 -4.68 27.76 28.12
N TRP A 349 -5.86 27.15 28.14
CA TRP A 349 -6.75 27.12 26.99
C TRP A 349 -7.71 28.29 27.04
N ASP A 350 -7.74 29.06 25.96
CA ASP A 350 -8.69 30.12 25.78
C ASP A 350 -9.54 29.83 24.55
N GLY A 351 -10.86 29.89 24.74
CA GLY A 351 -11.83 29.84 23.65
C GLY A 351 -12.07 31.23 23.10
N TYR A 352 -11.83 31.42 21.81
CA TYR A 352 -12.12 32.67 21.11
C TYR A 352 -13.26 32.44 20.14
N ALA A 353 -14.31 33.24 20.28
CA ALA A 353 -15.48 33.20 19.41
C ALA A 353 -16.07 34.60 19.26
N ASP A 354 -16.60 34.91 18.07
CA ASP A 354 -17.43 36.10 17.89
C ASP A 354 -18.81 35.94 18.56
N THR A 355 -19.67 36.94 18.41
CA THR A 355 -21.00 36.93 19.05
C THR A 355 -21.94 35.84 18.54
N THR A 356 -21.62 35.17 17.44
CA THR A 356 -22.45 34.15 16.80
C THR A 356 -21.90 32.74 16.96
N SER A 357 -20.64 32.59 17.39
CA SER A 357 -19.97 31.31 17.60
C SER A 357 -19.77 31.03 19.10
N SER A 358 -19.43 29.80 19.48
CA SER A 358 -19.13 29.44 20.86
C SER A 358 -18.03 28.38 20.95
N VAL A 359 -17.18 28.50 21.98
CA VAL A 359 -16.23 27.46 22.40
C VAL A 359 -16.59 27.06 23.84
N GLU A 360 -16.90 25.78 24.06
CA GLU A 360 -17.13 25.24 25.40
C GLU A 360 -16.04 24.21 25.75
N ILE A 361 -15.12 24.61 26.63
CA ILE A 361 -14.02 23.76 27.09
C ILE A 361 -14.45 23.00 28.35
N HIS A 362 -14.26 21.68 28.36
CA HIS A 362 -14.60 20.83 29.49
C HIS A 362 -13.62 19.65 29.64
N SER A 363 -13.61 19.07 30.85
CA SER A 363 -12.88 17.81 31.12
C SER A 363 -13.83 16.64 30.89
N ASP A 364 -13.35 15.57 30.24
CA ASP A 364 -14.06 14.29 30.11
C ASP A 364 -14.02 13.45 31.40
N GLY A 365 -13.29 13.90 32.43
CA GLY A 365 -13.05 13.16 33.66
C GLY A 365 -11.84 12.22 33.61
N THR A 366 -11.10 12.20 32.50
CA THR A 366 -9.80 11.53 32.35
C THR A 366 -8.68 12.53 32.66
N GLU A 367 -7.70 12.12 33.47
CA GLU A 367 -6.57 12.98 33.85
C GLU A 367 -5.67 13.22 32.62
N GLY A 368 -5.67 14.46 32.09
CA GLY A 368 -4.79 14.91 31.01
C GLY A 368 -5.46 15.25 29.67
N ASP A 369 -6.67 14.78 29.43
CA ASP A 369 -7.38 14.97 28.15
C ASP A 369 -8.18 16.28 28.12
N LEU A 370 -8.09 17.00 27.01
CA LEU A 370 -8.89 18.20 26.74
C LEU A 370 -10.08 17.83 25.87
N VAL A 371 -11.29 18.21 26.28
CA VAL A 371 -12.45 18.18 25.40
C VAL A 371 -12.97 19.59 25.18
N ALA A 372 -13.29 19.90 23.94
CA ALA A 372 -13.88 21.17 23.56
C ALA A 372 -14.97 20.97 22.51
N ASP A 373 -16.08 21.67 22.72
CA ASP A 373 -17.14 21.81 21.73
C ASP A 373 -16.96 23.16 21.03
N LEU A 374 -16.75 23.11 19.72
CA LEU A 374 -16.53 24.28 18.87
C LEU A 374 -17.73 24.41 17.95
N ASN A 375 -18.50 25.50 18.07
CA ASN A 375 -19.68 25.75 17.24
C ASN A 375 -19.54 27.09 16.51
N ARG A 376 -19.46 27.03 15.18
CA ARG A 376 -19.31 28.22 14.32
C ARG A 376 -20.67 28.75 13.89
N GLY A 377 -20.97 30.02 14.18
CA GLY A 377 -22.27 30.62 13.87
C GLY A 377 -22.54 30.86 12.38
N GLU A 378 -21.66 31.59 11.70
CA GLU A 378 -21.83 32.00 10.31
C GLU A 378 -20.51 31.92 9.50
N SER A 379 -20.60 32.01 8.17
CA SER A 379 -19.44 31.87 7.25
C SER A 379 -18.33 32.88 7.45
N ASN A 380 -18.63 34.03 8.06
CA ASN A 380 -17.69 35.11 8.31
C ASN A 380 -17.28 35.20 9.79
N SER A 381 -17.74 34.26 10.62
CA SER A 381 -17.51 34.25 12.06
C SER A 381 -16.18 33.65 12.45
N TYR A 382 -15.61 34.12 13.56
CA TYR A 382 -14.38 33.57 14.14
C TYR A 382 -14.63 32.61 15.27
N LEU A 383 -13.83 31.54 15.29
CA LEU A 383 -13.85 30.48 16.27
C LEU A 383 -12.46 29.85 16.37
N GLY A 384 -11.98 29.61 17.58
CA GLY A 384 -10.73 28.92 17.81
C GLY A 384 -10.53 28.50 19.26
N LEU A 385 -10.00 27.30 19.45
CA LEU A 385 -9.48 26.82 20.71
C LEU A 385 -7.96 27.03 20.69
N LEU A 386 -7.46 27.97 21.50
CA LEU A 386 -6.05 28.36 21.53
C LEU A 386 -5.38 27.84 22.80
N LEU A 387 -4.25 27.18 22.60
CA LEU A 387 -3.27 26.93 23.66
C LEU A 387 -2.23 28.05 23.65
N TRP A 388 -2.22 28.89 24.68
CA TRP A 388 -1.21 29.93 24.87
C TRP A 388 0.11 29.35 25.37
N LEU A 389 1.18 29.60 24.62
CA LEU A 389 2.56 29.18 24.92
C LEU A 389 3.54 30.36 24.91
N GLU A 390 3.03 31.59 24.73
CA GLU A 390 3.80 32.83 24.65
C GLU A 390 4.77 32.96 25.83
N GLU A 391 6.01 33.37 25.54
CA GLU A 391 7.14 33.53 26.47
C GLU A 391 7.59 32.27 27.21
N SER A 392 6.88 31.14 27.06
CA SER A 392 7.20 29.87 27.75
C SER A 392 7.97 28.91 26.85
N VAL A 393 7.73 28.95 25.53
CA VAL A 393 8.36 28.05 24.55
C VAL A 393 9.03 28.87 23.45
N ASP A 394 10.30 28.60 23.22
CA ASP A 394 11.05 29.03 22.05
C ASP A 394 10.75 28.07 20.89
N PHE A 395 10.13 28.61 19.84
CA PHE A 395 9.84 27.88 18.62
C PHE A 395 10.91 28.09 17.55
N SER A 396 11.95 28.90 17.79
CA SER A 396 12.92 29.29 16.76
C SER A 396 13.57 28.10 16.06
N ASP A 397 13.81 27.01 16.80
CA ASP A 397 14.38 25.76 16.28
C ASP A 397 13.33 24.64 16.08
N ALA A 398 12.04 24.95 16.18
CA ALA A 398 10.98 23.97 16.02
C ALA A 398 10.98 23.39 14.60
N THR A 399 10.94 22.06 14.52
CA THR A 399 10.97 21.32 13.25
C THR A 399 9.63 20.70 12.90
N GLY A 400 8.78 20.43 13.90
CA GLY A 400 7.42 19.94 13.68
C GLY A 400 6.68 19.59 14.96
N MET A 401 5.51 18.97 14.79
CA MET A 401 4.57 18.64 15.87
C MET A 401 3.90 17.28 15.63
N GLU A 402 3.64 16.54 16.70
CA GLU A 402 2.73 15.40 16.72
C GLU A 402 1.51 15.74 17.57
N VAL A 403 0.31 15.40 17.10
CA VAL A 403 -0.94 15.56 17.86
C VAL A 403 -1.76 14.26 17.82
N THR A 404 -2.24 13.82 18.98
CA THR A 404 -3.19 12.71 19.11
C THR A 404 -4.54 13.24 19.55
N TYR A 405 -5.58 12.91 18.81
CA TYR A 405 -6.92 13.47 18.97
C TYR A 405 -8.05 12.49 18.62
N SER A 406 -9.26 12.80 19.08
CA SER A 406 -10.52 12.26 18.56
C SER A 406 -11.43 13.41 18.16
N ALA A 407 -12.05 13.34 16.98
CA ALA A 407 -12.97 14.36 16.50
C ALA A 407 -14.14 13.72 15.74
N ASP A 408 -15.33 14.28 15.85
CA ASP A 408 -16.53 13.83 15.13
C ASP A 408 -16.63 14.39 13.70
N ARG A 409 -15.79 15.37 13.36
CA ARG A 409 -15.68 15.99 12.03
C ARG A 409 -14.28 16.50 11.74
N ASP A 410 -14.04 16.86 10.49
CA ASP A 410 -12.79 17.45 10.04
C ASP A 410 -12.60 18.83 10.68
N PHE A 411 -11.37 19.14 11.07
CA PHE A 411 -11.01 20.41 11.68
C PHE A 411 -9.64 20.86 11.18
N ARG A 412 -9.23 22.07 11.55
CA ARG A 412 -7.96 22.67 11.20
C ARG A 412 -7.12 22.87 12.44
N LEU A 413 -5.82 22.64 12.26
CA LEU A 413 -4.79 22.93 13.23
C LEU A 413 -3.83 23.96 12.64
N VAL A 414 -3.49 24.99 13.40
CA VAL A 414 -2.53 26.02 13.01
C VAL A 414 -1.61 26.39 14.16
N LEU A 415 -0.32 26.56 13.88
CA LEU A 415 0.63 27.14 14.82
C LEU A 415 0.67 28.66 14.59
N SER A 416 0.06 29.43 15.49
CA SER A 416 -0.28 30.85 15.27
C SER A 416 0.72 31.81 15.92
N ASP A 417 1.02 32.92 15.24
CA ASP A 417 1.88 34.04 15.69
C ASP A 417 1.14 35.12 16.49
N THR A 418 -0.14 35.31 16.22
CA THR A 418 -1.10 36.09 17.02
C THR A 418 -2.47 35.61 16.62
N THR A 419 -3.36 35.28 17.57
CA THR A 419 -4.82 35.14 17.40
C THR A 419 -5.26 35.04 15.93
N SER A 420 -4.87 33.98 15.21
CA SER A 420 -4.69 34.02 13.74
C SER A 420 -6.00 34.09 12.94
N TYR A 421 -7.10 34.38 13.62
CA TYR A 421 -8.39 34.72 13.08
C TYR A 421 -8.78 36.21 13.29
N GLU A 422 -8.13 36.98 14.17
CA GLU A 422 -8.56 38.34 14.53
C GLU A 422 -8.55 39.36 13.38
N ASP A 423 -7.84 39.10 12.28
CA ASP A 423 -7.78 40.02 11.14
C ASP A 423 -8.69 39.56 9.99
N GLY A 424 -9.97 39.95 10.07
CA GLY A 424 -11.00 39.61 9.09
C GLY A 424 -10.55 39.70 7.62
N GLY A 425 -10.55 38.55 6.94
CA GLY A 425 -10.36 38.48 5.49
C GLY A 425 -9.63 37.27 4.93
N TRP A 426 -9.22 36.28 5.74
CA TRP A 426 -8.31 35.22 5.26
C TRP A 426 -9.00 33.97 4.72
N GLU A 427 -8.36 33.40 3.70
CA GLU A 427 -8.52 32.01 3.32
C GLU A 427 -8.15 31.09 4.49
N PRO A 428 -8.74 29.89 4.60
CA PRO A 428 -8.44 28.97 5.69
C PRO A 428 -6.94 28.59 5.76
N CYS A 429 -6.27 28.87 6.88
CA CYS A 429 -4.85 28.55 7.11
C CYS A 429 -4.65 27.27 7.96
N GLY A 430 -3.41 26.80 8.04
CA GLY A 430 -3.04 25.56 8.71
C GLY A 430 -3.43 24.29 7.94
N VAL A 431 -3.35 23.17 8.63
CA VAL A 431 -3.58 21.83 8.08
C VAL A 431 -4.96 21.30 8.46
N VAL A 432 -5.63 20.64 7.52
CA VAL A 432 -6.90 19.94 7.78
C VAL A 432 -6.60 18.56 8.35
N LEU A 433 -7.15 18.28 9.53
CA LEU A 433 -7.07 17.01 10.21
C LEU A 433 -8.43 16.30 10.12
N PRO A 434 -8.49 15.05 9.60
CA PRO A 434 -9.74 14.36 9.36
C PRO A 434 -10.38 13.81 10.64
N ALA A 435 -11.71 13.71 10.65
CA ALA A 435 -12.50 13.12 11.72
C ALA A 435 -12.07 11.68 12.08
N GLY A 436 -12.25 11.25 13.32
CA GLY A 436 -12.01 9.87 13.75
C GLY A 436 -11.66 9.74 15.23
N GLN A 437 -11.46 8.51 15.70
CA GLN A 437 -11.11 8.21 17.10
C GLN A 437 -9.63 7.83 17.25
N GLU A 438 -8.97 8.33 18.30
CA GLU A 438 -7.55 8.10 18.64
C GLU A 438 -6.61 8.25 17.43
N ARG A 439 -6.80 9.28 16.59
CA ARG A 439 -5.91 9.54 15.44
C ARG A 439 -4.65 10.25 15.92
N THR A 440 -3.51 9.92 15.33
CA THR A 440 -2.24 10.62 15.53
C THR A 440 -1.79 11.24 14.20
N ALA A 441 -1.47 12.52 14.19
CA ALA A 441 -0.95 13.25 13.05
C ALA A 441 0.45 13.81 13.38
N THR A 442 1.42 13.55 12.51
CA THR A 442 2.76 14.16 12.56
C THR A 442 2.87 15.20 11.45
N LEU A 443 3.23 16.42 11.82
CA LEU A 443 3.09 17.62 11.00
C LEU A 443 4.39 18.42 11.02
N SER A 444 4.84 18.93 9.87
CA SER A 444 5.96 19.88 9.85
C SER A 444 5.52 21.27 10.30
N ILE A 445 6.46 22.15 10.69
CA ILE A 445 6.14 23.56 10.95
C ILE A 445 5.54 24.24 9.72
N GLU A 446 5.97 23.86 8.52
CA GLU A 446 5.44 24.40 7.28
C GLU A 446 3.95 24.04 7.10
N ASP A 447 3.57 22.78 7.35
CA ASP A 447 2.19 22.32 7.23
C ASP A 447 1.26 23.08 8.18
N VAL A 448 1.66 23.21 9.45
CA VAL A 448 0.84 23.87 10.48
C VAL A 448 0.86 25.38 10.38
N ARG A 449 1.72 25.96 9.53
CA ARG A 449 1.76 27.41 9.24
C ARG A 449 1.34 27.74 7.81
N LYS A 450 0.87 26.76 7.05
CA LYS A 450 0.44 26.94 5.66
C LYS A 450 -0.65 28.01 5.55
N GLY A 451 -0.48 28.97 4.64
CA GLY A 451 -1.42 30.07 4.44
C GLY A 451 -1.24 31.26 5.40
N LEU A 452 -0.32 31.19 6.37
CA LEU A 452 0.08 32.37 7.13
C LEU A 452 1.08 33.24 6.33
N PRO A 453 1.14 34.56 6.58
CA PRO A 453 2.09 35.46 5.91
C PRO A 453 3.56 35.08 6.10
N SER A 454 3.88 34.39 7.20
CA SER A 454 5.23 33.93 7.54
C SER A 454 5.21 32.46 7.93
N VAL A 455 6.00 31.65 7.22
CA VAL A 455 6.25 30.24 7.56
C VAL A 455 7.32 30.07 8.65
N SER A 456 8.01 31.15 9.04
CA SER A 456 8.99 31.12 10.13
C SER A 456 8.32 30.80 11.46
N PRO A 457 8.93 29.97 12.33
CA PRO A 457 8.42 29.72 13.67
C PRO A 457 8.75 30.85 14.66
N GLU A 458 9.51 31.87 14.25
CA GLU A 458 9.74 33.07 15.07
C GLU A 458 8.41 33.81 15.36
N GLY A 459 8.16 34.13 16.63
CA GLY A 459 6.97 34.89 17.05
C GLY A 459 5.70 34.06 17.19
N VAL A 460 5.78 32.72 17.12
CA VAL A 460 4.69 31.81 17.48
C VAL A 460 4.26 32.05 18.94
N LYS A 461 2.94 32.19 19.15
CA LYS A 461 2.34 32.38 20.48
C LYS A 461 1.54 31.19 20.97
N GLY A 462 1.15 30.26 20.09
CA GLY A 462 0.32 29.13 20.49
C GLY A 462 -0.16 28.25 19.35
N ILE A 463 -1.00 27.27 19.71
CA ILE A 463 -1.59 26.29 18.80
C ILE A 463 -3.11 26.53 18.79
N THR A 464 -3.68 26.73 17.60
CA THR A 464 -5.13 26.98 17.43
C THR A 464 -5.81 25.82 16.69
N PHE A 465 -6.96 25.40 17.22
CA PHE A 465 -7.85 24.41 16.61
C PHE A 465 -9.18 25.07 16.21
N TYR A 466 -9.67 24.85 14.99
CA TYR A 466 -10.95 25.43 14.53
C TYR A 466 -11.57 24.64 13.36
N HIS A 467 -12.84 24.83 13.04
CA HIS A 467 -13.48 24.25 11.84
C HIS A 467 -14.22 25.31 11.03
N THR A 468 -14.50 25.02 9.75
CA THR A 468 -15.10 25.97 8.80
C THR A 468 -16.56 25.73 8.49
N ASP A 469 -17.18 24.71 9.07
CA ASP A 469 -18.58 24.34 8.80
C ASP A 469 -19.56 25.25 9.56
N ASN A 470 -20.52 25.86 8.85
CA ASN A 470 -21.42 26.85 9.44
C ASN A 470 -22.60 26.20 10.15
N GLY A 471 -22.80 26.53 11.42
CA GLY A 471 -23.92 26.11 12.26
C GLY A 471 -23.84 24.66 12.73
N GLU A 472 -22.71 23.99 12.53
CA GLU A 472 -22.46 22.64 13.00
C GLU A 472 -21.42 22.63 14.12
N GLU A 473 -21.61 21.74 15.10
CA GLU A 473 -20.74 21.60 16.27
C GLU A 473 -19.66 20.54 16.01
N LEU A 474 -18.39 20.90 16.27
CA LEU A 474 -17.23 20.01 16.36
C LEU A 474 -17.02 19.62 17.82
N THR A 475 -17.06 18.31 18.11
CA THR A 475 -16.57 17.75 19.36
C THR A 475 -15.11 17.33 19.17
N LEU A 476 -14.17 17.98 19.86
CA LEU A 476 -12.74 17.68 19.77
C LEU A 476 -12.20 17.21 21.11
N THR A 477 -11.57 16.04 21.13
CA THR A 477 -10.74 15.55 22.24
C THR A 477 -9.28 15.58 21.83
N VAL A 478 -8.43 16.28 22.56
CA VAL A 478 -6.96 16.24 22.38
C VAL A 478 -6.36 15.47 23.56
N THR A 479 -5.60 14.43 23.25
CA THR A 479 -5.01 13.52 24.24
C THR A 479 -3.52 13.80 24.46
N SER A 480 -2.79 14.13 23.39
CA SER A 480 -1.36 14.43 23.51
C SER A 480 -0.87 15.34 22.40
N MET A 481 0.08 16.22 22.73
CA MET A 481 0.84 16.96 21.72
C MET A 481 2.34 16.87 22.02
N ARG A 482 3.16 16.77 20.97
CA ARG A 482 4.62 16.84 21.06
C ARG A 482 5.16 17.88 20.09
N LEU A 483 6.05 18.74 20.56
CA LEU A 483 6.76 19.71 19.74
C LEU A 483 8.23 19.30 19.62
N PHE A 484 8.71 19.17 18.38
CA PHE A 484 10.07 18.76 18.08
C PHE A 484 10.93 19.98 17.79
N GLY A 485 12.12 20.06 18.38
CA GLY A 485 13.07 21.17 18.20
C GLY A 485 12.70 22.46 18.94
N ALA A 486 11.52 22.54 19.56
CA ALA A 486 11.17 23.64 20.44
C ALA A 486 11.82 23.48 21.82
N GLU A 487 12.19 24.59 22.45
CA GLU A 487 12.81 24.60 23.78
C GLU A 487 11.96 25.42 24.77
N PHE A 488 12.00 25.10 26.06
CA PHE A 488 11.38 25.98 27.05
C PHE A 488 12.28 27.19 27.30
N LEU A 489 11.71 28.39 27.22
CA LEU A 489 12.39 29.63 27.61
C LEU A 489 12.45 29.67 29.15
N THR A 490 13.63 29.45 29.71
CA THR A 490 13.82 29.65 31.15
C THR A 490 13.80 31.15 31.47
N ASP A 491 12.81 31.61 32.23
CA ASP A 491 13.00 32.45 33.42
C ASP A 491 11.71 32.62 34.23
N GLU A 492 11.86 32.56 35.56
CA GLU A 492 10.95 32.79 36.72
C GLU A 492 9.42 32.55 36.66
N GLU A 493 8.69 32.82 35.58
CA GLU A 493 7.27 32.44 35.42
C GLU A 493 7.08 30.94 35.15
N THR A 494 8.16 30.28 34.69
CA THR A 494 8.33 28.81 34.68
C THR A 494 8.14 28.16 36.05
N SER A 495 8.08 28.91 37.16
CA SER A 495 7.72 28.36 38.49
C SER A 495 6.25 27.97 38.65
N ARG A 496 5.36 28.40 37.73
CA ARG A 496 3.96 27.95 37.68
C ARG A 496 3.74 26.73 36.80
N ILE A 497 4.60 26.53 35.80
CA ILE A 497 4.56 25.39 34.87
C ILE A 497 5.58 24.29 35.27
N SER A 498 6.60 24.63 36.05
CA SER A 498 7.64 23.71 36.53
C SER A 498 7.80 23.78 38.05
N THR A 499 7.19 22.82 38.73
CA THR A 499 7.80 22.26 39.95
C THR A 499 7.85 20.73 39.93
N ASP A 500 7.17 20.07 39.00
CA ASP A 500 7.46 18.69 38.65
C ASP A 500 8.05 18.63 37.26
N HIS A 501 9.39 18.56 37.21
CA HIS A 501 10.11 18.04 36.05
C HIS A 501 9.62 16.60 35.78
N GLN A 502 8.48 16.43 35.13
CA GLN A 502 8.18 15.15 34.50
C GLN A 502 8.98 15.12 33.20
N ARG A 503 10.21 14.62 33.32
CA ARG A 503 10.75 13.72 32.31
C ARG A 503 9.58 12.91 31.76
N VAL A 504 9.44 12.89 30.43
CA VAL A 504 8.75 11.87 29.65
C VAL A 504 8.22 10.79 30.58
N ARG A 505 6.91 10.77 30.87
CA ARG A 505 6.31 9.50 31.31
C ARG A 505 6.33 8.61 30.08
N ASP A 506 7.52 8.11 29.78
CA ASP A 506 7.68 6.78 29.22
C ASP A 506 6.73 5.96 30.05
N SER A 507 5.78 5.28 29.40
CA SER A 507 4.96 4.35 30.12
C SER A 507 5.88 3.51 30.99
N GLU A 508 5.79 3.63 32.32
CA GLU A 508 6.65 2.86 33.22
C GLU A 508 6.42 1.34 33.02
N ILE A 509 5.40 0.99 32.22
CA ILE A 509 5.25 -0.33 31.62
C ILE A 509 6.18 -0.48 30.40
N SER A 510 7.27 -1.22 30.56
CA SER A 510 8.14 -1.59 29.44
C SER A 510 7.82 -2.99 28.92
N ILE A 511 7.49 -3.11 27.62
CA ILE A 511 7.26 -4.40 26.97
C ILE A 511 8.61 -4.93 26.45
N ALA A 512 9.18 -5.89 27.18
CA ALA A 512 10.50 -6.45 26.91
C ALA A 512 10.52 -7.37 25.68
N GLY A 513 9.39 -8.04 25.39
CA GLY A 513 9.24 -8.84 24.18
C GLY A 513 8.14 -9.89 24.30
N ILE A 514 7.77 -10.46 23.15
CA ILE A 514 6.70 -11.44 23.04
C ILE A 514 7.15 -12.65 22.22
N SER A 515 6.72 -13.82 22.66
CA SER A 515 6.91 -15.11 22.00
C SER A 515 5.56 -15.74 21.72
N GLY A 516 5.54 -16.85 20.97
CA GLY A 516 4.31 -17.55 20.63
C GLY A 516 3.42 -17.91 21.83
N THR A 517 3.91 -17.97 23.07
CA THR A 517 3.08 -18.34 24.24
C THR A 517 3.21 -17.40 25.44
N ARG A 518 4.07 -16.38 25.37
CA ARG A 518 4.43 -15.57 26.54
C ARG A 518 4.79 -14.14 26.17
N LEU A 519 4.31 -13.21 26.97
CA LEU A 519 4.66 -11.79 26.97
C LEU A 519 5.51 -11.48 28.22
N ASN A 520 6.65 -10.82 28.03
CA ASN A 520 7.48 -10.31 29.11
C ASN A 520 7.32 -8.79 29.19
N LEU A 521 7.01 -8.28 30.38
CA LEU A 521 6.85 -6.85 30.61
C LEU A 521 7.31 -6.46 32.02
N ASN A 522 7.71 -5.20 32.20
CA ASN A 522 7.92 -4.58 33.50
C ASN A 522 6.72 -3.70 33.82
N VAL A 523 6.30 -3.59 35.09
CA VAL A 523 5.25 -2.66 35.52
C VAL A 523 5.66 -1.90 36.78
N PRO A 524 5.26 -0.63 36.96
CA PRO A 524 5.72 0.20 38.07
C PRO A 524 5.08 -0.11 39.42
N ALA A 525 3.90 -0.73 39.41
CA ALA A 525 3.09 -1.00 40.58
C ALA A 525 2.50 -2.40 40.52
N ALA A 526 2.24 -2.99 41.69
CA ALA A 526 1.47 -4.22 41.75
C ALA A 526 -0.01 -3.89 41.58
N GLY A 527 -0.73 -4.66 40.75
CA GLY A 527 -2.11 -4.35 40.43
C GLY A 527 -2.73 -5.31 39.43
N THR A 528 -3.98 -5.06 39.09
CA THR A 528 -4.67 -5.73 37.99
C THR A 528 -4.44 -4.93 36.70
N TYR A 529 -4.07 -5.63 35.64
CA TYR A 529 -3.80 -5.07 34.32
C TYR A 529 -4.55 -5.86 33.25
N THR A 530 -5.05 -5.17 32.24
CA THR A 530 -5.61 -5.74 31.02
C THR A 530 -4.54 -5.75 29.94
N VAL A 531 -4.26 -6.90 29.37
CA VAL A 531 -3.32 -7.10 28.27
C VAL A 531 -4.11 -7.51 27.03
N THR A 532 -4.00 -6.73 25.96
CA THR A 532 -4.55 -7.06 24.65
C THR A 532 -3.45 -7.16 23.61
N ILE A 533 -3.61 -8.08 22.67
CA ILE A 533 -2.71 -8.28 21.55
C ILE A 533 -3.55 -8.31 20.29
N HIS A 534 -3.19 -7.46 19.34
CA HIS A 534 -3.83 -7.38 18.04
C HIS A 534 -2.81 -7.69 16.93
N SER A 535 -3.27 -8.19 15.80
CA SER A 535 -2.50 -8.12 14.55
C SER A 535 -2.45 -6.68 14.03
N VAL A 536 -1.60 -6.44 13.04
CA VAL A 536 -1.38 -5.09 12.47
C VAL A 536 -2.65 -4.53 11.81
N ASP A 537 -3.51 -5.41 11.30
CA ASP A 537 -4.84 -5.10 10.74
C ASP A 537 -5.93 -4.87 11.82
N GLY A 538 -5.56 -4.85 13.11
CA GLY A 538 -6.46 -4.55 14.22
C GLY A 538 -7.28 -5.74 14.75
N LYS A 539 -7.13 -6.96 14.21
CA LYS A 539 -7.83 -8.13 14.73
C LYS A 539 -7.28 -8.55 16.10
N LEU A 540 -8.17 -8.76 17.08
CA LEU A 540 -7.81 -9.21 18.42
C LEU A 540 -7.33 -10.67 18.39
N LEU A 541 -6.09 -10.89 18.84
CA LEU A 541 -5.43 -12.20 18.91
C LEU A 541 -5.46 -12.79 20.34
N SER A 542 -5.37 -11.93 21.36
CA SER A 542 -5.41 -12.33 22.78
C SER A 542 -5.90 -11.17 23.65
N LEU A 543 -6.72 -11.46 24.66
CA LEU A 543 -7.22 -10.51 25.66
C LEU A 543 -7.18 -11.17 27.02
N ARG A 544 -6.54 -10.54 28.01
CA ARG A 544 -6.42 -11.12 29.34
C ARG A 544 -6.34 -10.07 30.44
N GLU A 545 -7.06 -10.32 31.53
CA GLU A 545 -6.86 -9.59 32.79
C GLU A 545 -5.88 -10.38 33.69
N VAL A 546 -4.82 -9.73 34.16
CA VAL A 546 -3.73 -10.35 34.92
C VAL A 546 -3.35 -9.51 36.13
N LYS A 547 -3.04 -10.19 37.24
CA LYS A 547 -2.44 -9.55 38.41
C LYS A 547 -0.93 -9.58 38.28
N LEU A 548 -0.30 -8.42 38.21
CA LEU A 548 1.13 -8.26 38.06
C LEU A 548 1.75 -7.71 39.34
N SER A 549 3.00 -8.10 39.61
CA SER A 549 3.80 -7.53 40.70
C SER A 549 4.61 -6.36 40.17
N ARG A 550 4.95 -5.39 41.02
CA ARG A 550 5.91 -4.33 40.65
C ARG A 550 7.22 -4.96 40.15
N GLY A 551 7.74 -4.50 39.02
CA GLY A 551 8.94 -5.02 38.37
C GLY A 551 8.64 -5.95 37.20
N GLU A 552 9.56 -6.87 36.91
CA GLU A 552 9.46 -7.79 35.77
C GLU A 552 8.40 -8.88 35.99
N ASN A 553 7.60 -9.13 34.96
CA ASN A 553 6.57 -10.15 34.92
C ASN A 553 6.59 -10.91 33.59
N ALA A 554 6.14 -12.15 33.65
CA ALA A 554 5.92 -13.02 32.50
C ALA A 554 4.45 -13.45 32.47
N VAL A 555 3.73 -13.05 31.42
CA VAL A 555 2.31 -13.33 31.22
C VAL A 555 2.17 -14.43 30.17
N GLY A 556 1.49 -15.52 30.52
CA GLY A 556 1.09 -16.54 29.56
C GLY A 556 -0.05 -16.04 28.67
N LEU A 557 0.02 -16.34 27.38
CA LEU A 557 -1.02 -15.98 26.41
C LEU A 557 -2.09 -17.07 26.34
N ASP A 558 -3.32 -16.68 26.01
CA ASP A 558 -4.45 -17.61 26.01
C ASP A 558 -4.49 -18.46 24.73
N ASN A 559 -3.78 -18.03 23.69
CA ASN A 559 -3.57 -18.76 22.44
C ASN A 559 -2.07 -18.80 22.08
N THR A 560 -1.67 -19.83 21.32
CA THR A 560 -0.33 -19.83 20.70
C THR A 560 -0.35 -18.92 19.49
N MET A 561 0.51 -17.90 19.48
CA MET A 561 0.60 -16.91 18.41
C MET A 561 1.62 -17.32 17.36
N ALA A 562 1.26 -17.11 16.10
CA ALA A 562 2.18 -17.26 14.98
C ALA A 562 3.28 -16.19 15.02
N ARG A 563 4.44 -16.48 14.42
CA ARG A 563 5.49 -15.47 14.22
C ARG A 563 4.97 -14.39 13.29
N GLY A 564 5.20 -13.14 13.66
CA GLY A 564 4.75 -12.00 12.87
C GLY A 564 4.64 -10.73 13.70
N PRO A 565 4.34 -9.59 13.05
CA PRO A 565 4.12 -8.33 13.74
C PRO A 565 2.82 -8.35 14.55
N ALA A 566 2.86 -7.74 15.73
CA ALA A 566 1.73 -7.62 16.64
C ALA A 566 1.77 -6.29 17.40
N ILE A 567 0.59 -5.82 17.80
CA ILE A 567 0.40 -4.64 18.64
C ILE A 567 0.00 -5.13 20.02
N VAL A 568 0.84 -4.88 21.02
CA VAL A 568 0.58 -5.23 22.42
C VAL A 568 0.14 -3.98 23.16
N ARG A 569 -1.06 -3.97 23.74
CA ARG A 569 -1.55 -2.93 24.65
C ARG A 569 -1.67 -3.49 26.06
N VAL A 570 -1.17 -2.75 27.04
CA VAL A 570 -1.21 -3.10 28.47
C VAL A 570 -1.82 -1.92 29.21
N GLN A 571 -2.90 -2.14 29.96
CA GLN A 571 -3.67 -1.09 30.62
C GLN A 571 -3.87 -1.44 32.10
N GLY A 572 -3.44 -0.58 33.01
CA GLY A 572 -3.75 -0.62 34.44
C GLY A 572 -4.73 0.51 34.81
N SER A 573 -5.01 0.69 36.10
CA SER A 573 -5.98 1.67 36.58
C SER A 573 -5.72 3.10 36.08
N ASN A 574 -4.44 3.54 36.06
CA ASN A 574 -4.03 4.90 35.67
C ASN A 574 -2.77 4.89 34.79
N ILE A 575 -2.48 3.79 34.08
CA ILE A 575 -1.27 3.68 33.24
C ILE A 575 -1.52 2.76 32.06
N GLN A 576 -1.01 3.13 30.88
CA GLN A 576 -1.09 2.29 29.69
C GLN A 576 0.20 2.30 28.88
N ALA A 577 0.48 1.20 28.19
CA ALA A 577 1.55 1.08 27.18
C ALA A 577 0.99 0.44 25.92
N VAL A 578 1.44 0.92 24.77
CA VAL A 578 1.24 0.28 23.47
C VAL A 578 2.61 0.06 22.84
N LYS A 579 2.87 -1.15 22.32
CA LYS A 579 4.10 -1.44 21.59
C LYS A 579 3.83 -2.30 20.37
N ARG A 580 4.30 -1.83 19.22
CA ARG A 580 4.48 -2.65 18.01
C ARG A 580 5.71 -3.52 18.20
N THR A 581 5.57 -4.83 18.02
CA THR A 581 6.67 -5.78 18.21
C THR A 581 6.52 -6.99 17.30
N ILE A 582 7.55 -7.82 17.24
CA ILE A 582 7.55 -9.08 16.47
C ILE A 582 7.43 -10.24 17.46
N VAL A 583 6.45 -11.11 17.24
CA VAL A 583 6.33 -12.40 17.92
C VAL A 583 7.46 -13.31 17.45
N ARG A 584 8.41 -13.60 18.35
CA ARG A 584 9.61 -14.41 18.08
C ARG A 584 9.40 -15.90 18.33
#